data_AF-K7Z934-F1
#
_entry.id   AF-K7Z934-F1
#
_cell.length_a   1.000
_cell.length_b   1.000
_cell.length_c   1.000
_cell.angle_alpha   90.00
_cell.angle_beta   90.00
_cell.angle_gamma   90.00
#
_symmetry.space_group_name_H-M   'P 1'
#
loop_
_entity.id
_entity.type
_entity.pdbx_description
1 polymer ?
#
loop_
_entity_poly.entity_id
_entity_poly.type
_entity_poly.pdbx_seq_one_letter_code
_entity_poly.pdbx_strand_id
1 'polypeptide(L)'
;MAPELAAAYVIGWIPSASVTGLHLWMHRKKVNSPAYRQLQNNLQKVGLYWRESRSDVEPFIEGAEEQNLKAYEKNILLMGTFFLFLSWGGFLFNLIVLISVHSLAISRKERALFESPLSTQDLPKELVQDILKEIP
;
A
#
# COMPACT_ATOMS: atom_id res chain seq x y z
N MET A 1 -33.44 15.00 19.39
CA MET A 1 -32.25 14.11 19.40
C MET A 1 -31.42 14.48 20.62
N ALA A 2 -30.97 13.51 21.41
CA ALA A 2 -30.15 13.81 22.59
C ALA A 2 -28.77 14.35 22.12
N PRO A 3 -28.36 15.57 22.53
CA PRO A 3 -27.11 16.17 22.08
C PRO A 3 -25.88 15.31 22.41
N GLU A 4 -25.97 14.50 23.45
CA GLU A 4 -24.92 13.55 23.84
C GLU A 4 -24.71 12.42 22.82
N LEU A 5 -25.77 11.95 22.16
CA LEU A 5 -25.66 10.94 21.10
C LEU A 5 -25.00 11.53 19.84
N ALA A 6 -25.30 12.80 19.53
CA ALA A 6 -24.65 13.49 18.42
C ALA A 6 -23.16 13.74 18.71
N ALA A 7 -22.82 14.13 19.94
CA ALA A 7 -21.44 14.29 20.37
C ALA A 7 -20.67 12.95 20.31
N ALA A 8 -21.25 11.87 20.85
CA ALA A 8 -20.65 10.53 20.80
C ALA A 8 -20.39 10.05 19.38
N TYR A 9 -21.28 10.37 18.44
CA TYR A 9 -21.10 10.06 17.02
C TYR A 9 -19.95 10.85 16.38
N VAL A 10 -19.86 12.17 16.61
CA VAL A 10 -18.79 13.00 16.04
C VAL A 10 -17.42 12.65 16.63
N ILE A 11 -17.35 12.28 17.91
CA ILE A 11 -16.11 11.83 18.54
C ILE A 11 -15.52 10.61 17.81
N GLY A 12 -16.36 9.71 17.30
CA GLY A 12 -15.93 8.55 16.52
C GLY A 12 -15.23 8.89 15.19
N TRP A 13 -15.32 10.13 14.71
CA TRP A 13 -14.60 10.58 13.50
C TRP A 13 -13.10 10.70 13.73
N ILE A 14 -12.69 11.13 14.93
CA ILE A 14 -11.27 11.32 15.30
C ILE A 14 -10.46 10.02 15.13
N PRO A 15 -10.84 8.90 15.78
CA PRO A 15 -10.08 7.65 15.63
C PRO A 15 -10.14 7.11 14.20
N SER A 16 -11.26 7.27 13.49
CA SER A 16 -11.37 6.85 12.08
C SER A 16 -10.42 7.65 11.16
N ALA A 17 -10.32 8.96 11.37
CA ALA A 17 -9.38 9.82 10.67
C ALA A 17 -7.92 9.43 11.00
N SER A 18 -7.62 9.15 12.28
CA SER A 18 -6.30 8.69 12.72
C SER A 18 -5.88 7.38 12.04
N VAL A 19 -6.78 6.40 11.93
CA VAL A 19 -6.49 5.12 11.25
C VAL A 19 -6.26 5.33 9.76
N THR A 20 -7.04 6.20 9.10
CA THR A 20 -6.82 6.57 7.70
C THR A 20 -5.46 7.25 7.51
N GLY A 21 -5.09 8.16 8.42
CA GLY A 21 -3.77 8.78 8.44
C GLY A 21 -2.64 7.76 8.61
N LEU A 22 -2.85 6.75 9.46
CA LEU A 22 -1.91 5.64 9.65
C LEU A 22 -1.74 4.80 8.37
N HIS A 23 -2.83 4.47 7.66
CA HIS A 23 -2.76 3.82 6.34
C HIS A 23 -1.86 4.59 5.36
N LEU A 24 -2.09 5.91 5.23
CA LEU A 24 -1.32 6.76 4.32
C LEU A 24 0.16 6.83 4.74
N TRP A 25 0.42 6.98 6.04
CA TRP A 25 1.78 7.03 6.56
C TRP A 25 2.52 5.72 6.30
N MET A 26 1.91 4.56 6.54
CA MET A 26 2.52 3.25 6.28
C MET A 26 2.83 3.06 4.79
N HIS A 27 1.89 3.41 3.91
CA HIS A 27 2.10 3.36 2.46
C HIS A 27 3.26 4.26 2.02
N ARG A 28 3.24 5.54 2.42
CA ARG A 28 4.30 6.50 2.08
C ARG A 28 5.65 6.09 2.63
N LYS A 29 5.69 5.53 3.84
CA LYS A 29 6.92 4.99 4.44
C LYS A 29 7.48 3.85 3.61
N LYS A 30 6.63 2.92 3.13
CA LYS A 30 7.04 1.81 2.26
C LYS A 30 7.59 2.31 0.92
N VAL A 31 6.86 3.17 0.23
CA VAL A 31 7.24 3.70 -1.10
C VAL A 31 8.51 4.54 -1.06
N ASN A 32 8.74 5.27 0.03
CA ASN A 32 9.97 6.05 0.21
C ASN A 32 11.15 5.23 0.73
N SER A 33 10.97 3.93 1.02
CA SER A 33 12.05 3.09 1.50
C SER A 33 13.10 2.87 0.40
N PRO A 34 14.40 2.79 0.76
CA PRO A 34 15.46 2.44 -0.19
C PRO A 34 15.19 1.11 -0.88
N ALA A 35 14.64 0.14 -0.15
CA ALA A 35 14.31 -1.18 -0.66
C ALA A 35 13.27 -1.15 -1.79
N TYR A 36 12.21 -0.35 -1.62
CA TYR A 36 11.20 -0.14 -2.66
C TYR A 36 11.80 0.51 -3.91
N ARG A 37 12.60 1.57 -3.72
CA ARG A 37 13.24 2.26 -4.85
C ARG A 37 14.21 1.35 -5.60
N GLN A 38 14.98 0.54 -4.87
CA GLN A 38 15.91 -0.42 -5.46
C GLN A 38 15.17 -1.50 -6.26
N LEU A 39 14.07 -2.01 -5.71
CA LEU A 39 13.18 -2.96 -6.40
C LEU A 39 12.67 -2.35 -7.71
N GLN A 40 12.14 -1.12 -7.69
CA GLN A 40 11.63 -0.46 -8.89
C GLN A 40 12.73 -0.24 -9.93
N ASN A 41 13.91 0.21 -9.51
CA ASN A 41 15.04 0.39 -10.43
C ASN A 41 15.43 -0.91 -11.12
N ASN A 42 15.49 -2.02 -10.37
CA ASN A 42 15.82 -3.33 -10.93
C ASN A 42 14.72 -3.85 -11.86
N LEU A 43 13.44 -3.70 -11.52
CA LEU A 43 12.31 -4.08 -12.37
C LEU A 43 12.27 -3.26 -13.67
N GLN A 44 12.56 -1.96 -13.61
CA GLN A 44 12.57 -1.09 -14.78
C GLN A 44 13.62 -1.51 -15.83
N LYS A 45 14.75 -2.11 -15.42
CA LYS A 45 15.77 -2.65 -16.34
C LYS A 45 15.23 -3.76 -17.25
N VAL A 46 14.19 -4.47 -16.80
CA VAL A 46 13.51 -5.52 -17.56
C VAL A 46 12.16 -5.04 -18.13
N GLY A 47 11.87 -3.75 -18.06
CA GLY A 47 10.63 -3.16 -18.57
C GLY A 47 9.41 -3.51 -17.71
N LEU A 48 9.59 -3.71 -16.41
CA LEU A 48 8.54 -4.03 -15.45
C LEU A 48 8.51 -3.00 -14.31
N TYR A 49 7.43 -2.97 -13.53
CA TYR A 49 7.34 -2.24 -12.28
C TYR A 49 6.43 -2.97 -11.28
N TRP A 50 6.63 -2.67 -10.00
CA TRP A 50 5.79 -3.18 -8.95
C TRP A 50 4.56 -2.29 -8.73
N ARG A 51 3.37 -2.90 -8.77
CA ARG A 51 2.08 -2.25 -8.58
C ARG A 51 1.54 -2.54 -7.18
N GLU A 52 1.67 -1.56 -6.29
CA GLU A 52 1.21 -1.65 -4.89
C GLU A 52 -0.28 -2.00 -4.78
N SER A 53 -1.15 -1.41 -5.60
CA SER A 53 -2.60 -1.64 -5.53
C SER A 53 -3.03 -3.09 -5.78
N ARG A 54 -2.20 -3.90 -6.45
CA ARG A 54 -2.49 -5.29 -6.79
C ARG A 54 -1.51 -6.28 -6.18
N SER A 55 -0.47 -5.79 -5.50
CA SER A 55 0.69 -6.58 -5.08
C SER A 55 1.21 -7.47 -6.20
N ASP A 56 1.41 -6.89 -7.39
CA ASP A 56 1.84 -7.62 -8.59
C ASP A 56 2.82 -6.82 -9.45
N VAL A 57 3.51 -7.52 -10.35
CA VAL A 57 4.46 -6.95 -11.30
C VAL A 57 3.74 -6.73 -12.64
N GLU A 58 3.78 -5.51 -13.15
CA GLU A 58 3.14 -5.13 -14.41
C GLU A 58 4.17 -4.55 -15.41
N PRO A 59 3.87 -4.56 -16.73
CA PRO A 59 4.73 -3.92 -17.74
C PRO A 59 4.91 -2.44 -17.46
N PHE A 60 6.16 -1.96 -17.52
CA PHE A 60 6.48 -0.56 -17.31
C PHE A 60 5.92 0.30 -18.45
N ILE A 61 5.15 1.31 -18.07
CA ILE A 61 4.68 2.38 -18.95
C ILE A 61 5.08 3.69 -18.26
N GLU A 62 5.63 4.63 -19.02
CA GLU A 62 6.08 5.90 -18.47
C GLU A 62 4.94 6.61 -17.72
N GLY A 63 5.21 7.01 -16.47
CA GLY A 63 4.23 7.63 -15.57
C GLY A 63 3.21 6.69 -14.93
N ALA A 64 3.17 5.40 -15.28
CA ALA A 64 2.20 4.46 -14.71
C ALA A 64 2.44 4.18 -13.21
N GLU A 65 3.69 4.18 -12.77
CA GLU A 65 4.03 4.03 -11.35
C GLU A 65 3.42 5.18 -10.51
N GLU A 66 3.69 6.42 -10.89
CA GLU A 66 3.20 7.61 -10.17
C GLU A 66 1.66 7.67 -10.18
N GLN A 67 1.04 7.36 -11.32
CA GLN A 67 -0.42 7.27 -11.41
C GLN A 67 -0.98 6.18 -10.50
N ASN A 68 -0.30 5.03 -10.38
CA ASN A 68 -0.73 3.95 -9.50
C ASN A 68 -0.67 4.34 -8.03
N LEU A 69 0.43 4.97 -7.62
CA LEU A 69 0.62 5.45 -6.25
C LEU A 69 -0.46 6.48 -5.89
N LYS A 70 -0.70 7.46 -6.77
CA LYS A 70 -1.78 8.45 -6.58
C LYS A 70 -3.16 7.80 -6.52
N ALA A 71 -3.43 6.81 -7.38
CA ALA A 71 -4.70 6.08 -7.35
C ALA A 71 -4.88 5.30 -6.05
N TYR A 72 -3.81 4.67 -5.53
CA TYR A 72 -3.84 3.96 -4.27
C TYR A 72 -4.07 4.90 -3.07
N GLU A 73 -3.36 6.03 -3.01
CA GLU A 73 -3.60 7.05 -1.97
C GLU A 73 -5.04 7.59 -2.03
N LYS A 74 -5.55 7.87 -3.24
CA LYS A 74 -6.94 8.31 -3.44
C LYS A 74 -7.94 7.27 -2.95
N ASN A 75 -7.69 5.99 -3.20
CA ASN A 75 -8.55 4.90 -2.72
C ASN A 75 -8.55 4.82 -1.19
N ILE A 76 -7.39 4.98 -0.53
CA ILE A 76 -7.31 5.05 0.94
C ILE A 76 -8.12 6.23 1.47
N LEU A 77 -7.98 7.42 0.86
CA LEU A 77 -8.72 8.61 1.27
C LEU A 77 -10.24 8.44 1.09
N LEU A 78 -10.68 7.87 -0.04
CA LEU A 78 -12.09 7.64 -0.32
C LEU A 78 -12.70 6.64 0.68
N MET A 79 -11.99 5.54 0.93
CA MET A 79 -12.36 4.55 1.94
C MET A 79 -12.41 5.16 3.35
N GLY A 80 -11.39 5.92 3.73
CA GLY A 80 -11.33 6.60 5.03
C GLY A 80 -12.46 7.61 5.21
N THR A 81 -12.81 8.35 4.15
CA THR A 81 -13.97 9.26 4.17
C THR A 81 -15.27 8.50 4.36
N PHE A 82 -15.46 7.37 3.67
CA PHE A 82 -16.64 6.52 3.85
C PHE A 82 -16.73 5.99 5.30
N PHE A 83 -15.61 5.51 5.86
CA PHE A 83 -15.58 5.06 7.25
C PHE A 83 -15.74 6.20 8.26
N LEU A 84 -15.35 7.42 7.95
CA LEU A 84 -15.58 8.57 8.83
C LEU A 84 -17.09 8.81 9.02
N PHE A 85 -17.88 8.72 7.95
CA PHE A 85 -19.35 8.81 8.01
C PHE A 85 -20.04 7.63 8.73
N LEU A 86 -19.30 6.59 9.10
CA LEU A 86 -19.82 5.49 9.91
C LEU A 86 -19.40 5.58 11.38
N SER A 87 -18.71 6.65 11.78
CA SER A 87 -18.27 6.91 13.16
C SER A 87 -17.52 5.71 13.75
N TRP A 88 -17.91 5.23 14.94
CA TRP A 88 -17.30 4.10 15.63
C TRP A 88 -17.34 2.80 14.82
N GLY A 89 -18.43 2.54 14.09
CA GLY A 89 -18.51 1.38 13.21
C GLY A 89 -17.47 1.46 12.10
N GLY A 90 -17.34 2.63 11.48
CA GLY A 90 -16.32 2.88 10.48
C GLY A 90 -14.89 2.79 11.01
N PHE A 91 -14.63 3.29 12.23
CA PHE A 91 -13.33 3.12 12.89
C PHE A 91 -12.95 1.64 13.02
N LEU A 92 -13.86 0.78 13.50
CA LEU A 92 -13.61 -0.65 13.66
C LEU A 92 -13.33 -1.32 12.30
N PHE A 93 -14.12 -1.02 11.28
CA PHE A 93 -13.87 -1.54 9.93
C PHE A 93 -12.54 -1.05 9.36
N ASN A 94 -12.22 0.23 9.54
CA ASN A 94 -10.95 0.80 9.09
C ASN A 94 -9.76 0.10 9.76
N LEU A 95 -9.87 -0.19 11.06
CA LEU A 95 -8.84 -0.92 11.79
C LEU A 95 -8.66 -2.36 11.26
N ILE A 96 -9.76 -3.06 10.98
CA ILE A 96 -9.72 -4.41 10.38
C ILE A 96 -9.03 -4.35 9.01
N VAL A 97 -9.37 -3.37 8.18
CA VAL A 97 -8.75 -3.18 6.87
C VAL A 97 -7.26 -2.87 7.01
N LEU A 98 -6.87 -2.01 7.96
CA LEU A 98 -5.46 -1.70 8.24
C LEU A 98 -4.65 -2.96 8.53
N ILE A 99 -5.12 -3.76 9.49
CA ILE A 99 -4.47 -5.00 9.90
C ILE A 99 -4.44 -5.99 8.73
N SER A 100 -5.56 -6.11 8.00
CA SER A 100 -5.66 -7.02 6.87
C SER A 100 -4.64 -6.67 5.79
N VAL A 101 -4.61 -5.42 5.33
CA VAL A 101 -3.72 -4.98 4.24
C VAL A 101 -2.25 -5.03 4.65
N HIS A 102 -1.91 -4.61 5.87
CA HIS A 102 -0.51 -4.44 6.25
C HIS A 102 0.10 -5.61 7.03
N SER A 103 -0.69 -6.60 7.45
CA SER A 103 -0.19 -7.75 8.21
C SER A 103 -0.59 -9.09 7.62
N LEU A 104 -1.85 -9.25 7.19
CA LEU A 104 -2.39 -10.57 6.82
C LEU A 104 -2.42 -10.82 5.31
N ALA A 105 -2.61 -9.78 4.51
CA ALA A 105 -2.79 -9.85 3.06
C ALA A 105 -1.50 -9.59 2.28
N ILE A 106 -0.34 -9.53 2.95
CA ILE A 106 0.95 -9.47 2.25
C ILE A 106 1.07 -10.74 1.39
N SER A 107 1.06 -10.56 0.07
CA SER A 107 1.09 -11.70 -0.83
C SER A 107 2.42 -12.45 -0.69
N ARG A 108 2.41 -13.77 -0.92
CA ARG A 108 3.65 -14.58 -0.92
C ARG A 108 4.66 -14.01 -1.92
N LYS A 109 4.15 -13.52 -3.06
CA LYS A 109 4.92 -12.86 -4.11
C LYS A 109 5.55 -11.55 -3.63
N GLU A 110 4.80 -10.69 -2.95
CA GLU A 110 5.32 -9.46 -2.35
C GLU A 110 6.46 -9.78 -1.37
N ARG A 111 6.22 -10.72 -0.46
CA ARG A 111 7.24 -11.12 0.51
C ARG A 111 8.50 -11.65 -0.18
N ALA A 112 8.34 -12.58 -1.13
CA ALA A 112 9.45 -13.14 -1.89
C ALA A 112 10.23 -12.07 -2.67
N LEU A 113 9.56 -11.12 -3.32
CA LEU A 113 10.19 -10.01 -4.03
C LEU A 113 11.00 -9.11 -3.10
N PHE A 114 10.40 -8.68 -1.98
CA PHE A 114 11.04 -7.74 -1.06
C PHE A 114 12.15 -8.39 -0.21
N GLU A 115 12.10 -9.70 0.03
CA GLU A 115 13.18 -10.47 0.68
C GLU A 115 14.29 -10.87 -0.32
N SER A 116 14.03 -10.79 -1.62
CA SER A 116 15.02 -11.14 -2.66
C SER A 116 16.13 -10.08 -2.80
N PRO A 117 17.24 -10.43 -3.48
CA PRO A 117 18.29 -9.47 -3.81
C PRO A 117 17.82 -8.27 -4.66
N LEU A 118 16.63 -8.33 -5.26
CA LEU A 118 16.06 -7.23 -6.05
C LEU A 118 15.87 -5.95 -5.23
N SER A 119 15.67 -6.06 -3.91
CA SER A 119 15.41 -4.93 -3.02
C SER A 119 16.66 -4.39 -2.33
N THR A 120 17.79 -5.10 -2.36
CA THR A 120 18.99 -4.77 -1.56
C THR A 120 20.16 -4.27 -2.38
N GLN A 121 20.30 -4.71 -3.63
CA GLN A 121 21.46 -4.40 -4.46
C GLN A 121 21.07 -4.08 -5.90
N ASP A 122 21.96 -3.36 -6.59
CA ASP A 122 21.80 -3.08 -8.01
C ASP A 122 22.22 -4.28 -8.85
N LEU A 123 21.29 -4.80 -9.65
CA LEU A 123 21.50 -6.04 -10.40
C LEU A 123 21.56 -5.79 -11.92
N PRO A 124 22.39 -6.53 -12.66
CA PRO A 124 22.32 -6.58 -14.11
C PRO A 124 21.01 -7.22 -14.58
N LYS A 125 20.59 -6.89 -15.81
CA LYS A 125 19.28 -7.26 -16.37
C LYS A 125 19.04 -8.77 -16.36
N GLU A 126 20.08 -9.55 -16.63
CA GLU A 126 20.03 -11.00 -16.72
C GLU A 126 19.68 -11.63 -15.37
N LEU A 127 20.37 -11.21 -14.30
CA LEU A 127 20.10 -11.69 -12.94
C LEU A 127 18.72 -11.29 -12.44
N VAL A 128 18.22 -10.11 -12.85
CA VAL A 128 16.84 -9.71 -12.54
C VAL A 128 15.83 -10.67 -13.15
N GLN A 129 16.02 -11.05 -14.41
CA GLN A 129 15.12 -11.99 -15.09
C GLN A 129 15.16 -13.39 -14.46
N ASP A 130 16.33 -13.84 -14.02
CA ASP A 130 16.46 -15.17 -13.41
C ASP A 130 15.79 -15.23 -12.04
N ILE A 131 15.98 -14.20 -11.19
CA ILE A 131 15.27 -14.12 -9.89
C ILE A 131 13.76 -14.08 -10.10
N LEU A 132 13.26 -13.33 -11.09
CA LEU A 132 11.82 -13.22 -11.35
C LEU A 132 11.17 -14.54 -11.79
N LYS A 133 11.92 -15.47 -12.39
CA LYS A 133 11.42 -16.81 -12.77
C LYS A 133 11.30 -17.74 -11.56
N GLU A 134 12.09 -17.50 -10.52
CA GLU A 134 12.11 -18.32 -9.30
C GLU A 134 11.06 -17.87 -8.27
N ILE A 135 10.54 -16.65 -8.40
CA ILE A 135 9.52 -16.10 -7.51
C ILE A 135 8.15 -16.69 -7.89
N PRO A 136 7.44 -17.30 -6.91
CA PRO A 136 6.15 -17.95 -7.12
C PRO A 136 4.97 -17.00 -7.39
#